data_AF-A0A7C7UDI3-F1
#
_entry.id   AF-A0A7C7UDI3-F1
#
_cell.length_a   1.000
_cell.length_b   1.000
_cell.length_c   1.000
_cell.angle_alpha   90.00
_cell.angle_beta   90.00
_cell.angle_gamma   90.00
#
_symmetry.space_group_name_H-M   'P 1'
#
loop_
_entity.id
_entity.type
_entity.pdbx_description
1 polymer ?
#
loop_
_entity_poly.entity_id
_entity_poly.type
_entity_poly.pdbx_seq_one_letter_code
_entity_poly.pdbx_strand_id
1 'polypeptide(L)'
;MFYLSEAVSLKAALIVFDGASDRPLKELKGKTPLEVASTPNLDRAAGMGVNGIMDILAPGVPPGSDVAHLALFGYDALKVYRGRGALEALGAGFKVRQGDVAFRGNLATLQEGLVTDRRAGRIDTATASKIVKSLGKLSSRKHPEVKVFLLHTTEHRLAMVLRGPGLSPRISDTDPGKTGQPLLKAEPLTGEAEAIKTAEVVNEITAEILRRLRNQPLNRGRIKRKLPPA
;
A
#
# COMPACT_ATOMS: atom_id res chain seq x y z
N MET A 1 -25.37 -39.87 29.73
CA MET A 1 -26.04 -38.63 29.31
C MET A 1 -25.22 -37.47 29.87
N PHE A 2 -24.20 -37.01 29.15
CA PHE A 2 -23.39 -35.86 29.58
C PHE A 2 -24.06 -34.61 29.03
N TYR A 3 -24.56 -33.76 29.93
CA TYR A 3 -25.03 -32.42 29.60
C TYR A 3 -23.84 -31.62 29.08
N LEU A 4 -23.88 -31.25 27.79
CA LEU A 4 -23.03 -30.19 27.27
C LEU A 4 -23.52 -28.89 27.92
N SER A 5 -22.75 -28.42 28.90
CA SER A 5 -22.91 -27.12 29.54
C SER A 5 -22.91 -26.00 28.49
N GLU A 6 -23.66 -24.94 28.78
CA GLU A 6 -23.70 -23.68 28.03
C GLU A 6 -22.36 -23.31 27.38
N ALA A 7 -22.41 -22.85 26.13
CA ALA A 7 -21.23 -22.43 25.40
C ALA A 7 -20.52 -21.29 26.15
N VAL A 8 -19.45 -21.62 26.88
CA VAL A 8 -18.59 -20.65 27.53
C VAL A 8 -17.88 -19.85 26.45
N SER A 9 -18.22 -18.57 26.32
CA SER A 9 -17.53 -17.66 25.41
C SER A 9 -16.15 -17.32 25.98
N LEU A 10 -15.12 -17.94 25.43
CA LEU A 10 -13.73 -17.60 25.72
C LEU A 10 -13.28 -16.42 24.86
N LYS A 11 -12.50 -15.51 25.45
CA LYS A 11 -11.83 -14.45 24.70
C LYS A 11 -10.56 -15.02 24.07
N ALA A 12 -10.31 -14.66 22.81
CA ALA A 12 -9.09 -15.02 22.11
C ALA A 12 -8.23 -13.79 21.84
N ALA A 13 -6.90 -13.97 21.90
CA ALA A 13 -5.92 -12.98 21.47
C ALA A 13 -5.04 -13.60 20.39
N LEU A 14 -5.04 -13.00 19.20
CA LEU A 14 -4.14 -13.35 18.10
C LEU A 14 -2.99 -12.34 18.09
N ILE A 15 -1.76 -12.81 18.26
CA ILE A 15 -0.55 -11.99 18.25
C ILE A 15 0.25 -12.32 16.99
N VAL A 16 0.44 -11.33 16.13
CA VAL A 16 1.20 -11.47 14.88
C VAL A 16 2.52 -10.72 15.02
N PHE A 17 3.63 -11.44 14.93
CA PHE A 17 4.97 -10.85 14.88
C PHE A 17 5.38 -10.65 13.42
N ASP A 18 5.18 -9.44 12.89
CA ASP A 18 5.47 -9.12 11.48
C ASP A 18 6.96 -9.35 11.17
N GLY A 19 7.24 -10.13 10.13
CA GLY A 19 8.59 -10.48 9.70
C GLY A 19 9.43 -11.28 10.70
N ALA A 20 8.81 -11.97 11.68
CA ALA A 20 9.56 -12.72 12.70
C ALA A 20 10.27 -13.98 12.17
N SER A 21 9.76 -14.58 11.10
CA SER A 21 10.37 -15.73 10.47
C SER A 21 11.59 -15.32 9.64
N ASP A 22 12.68 -16.04 9.77
CA ASP A 22 13.91 -15.81 9.01
C ASP A 22 14.58 -17.14 8.64
N ARG A 23 15.64 -17.07 7.83
CA ARG A 23 16.51 -18.18 7.51
C ARG A 23 17.71 -18.22 8.46
N PRO A 24 18.34 -19.39 8.64
CA PRO A 24 19.64 -19.52 9.28
C PRO A 24 20.67 -18.54 8.73
N LEU A 25 21.32 -17.78 9.62
CA LEU A 25 22.34 -16.79 9.27
C LEU A 25 23.73 -17.29 9.67
N LYS A 26 24.73 -17.06 8.80
CA LYS A 26 26.13 -17.46 9.05
C LYS A 26 26.71 -16.77 10.29
N GLU A 27 26.43 -15.48 10.47
CA GLU A 27 26.85 -14.68 11.63
C GLU A 27 26.23 -15.16 12.96
N LEU A 28 25.09 -15.84 12.89
CA LEU A 28 24.42 -16.48 14.03
C LEU A 28 24.77 -17.97 14.17
N LYS A 29 25.90 -18.40 13.56
CA LYS A 29 26.36 -19.81 13.58
C LYS A 29 25.30 -20.79 13.05
N GLY A 30 24.56 -20.40 12.02
CA GLY A 30 23.52 -21.23 11.40
C GLY A 30 22.19 -21.25 12.15
N LYS A 31 21.96 -20.30 13.06
CA LYS A 31 20.66 -20.07 13.72
C LYS A 31 19.90 -18.92 13.08
N THR A 32 18.60 -18.87 13.31
CA THR A 32 17.73 -17.72 13.01
C THR A 32 17.82 -16.65 14.10
N PRO A 33 17.43 -15.39 13.83
CA PRO A 33 17.32 -14.36 14.86
C PRO A 33 16.41 -14.76 16.02
N LEU A 34 15.29 -15.44 15.75
CA LEU A 34 14.35 -15.87 16.78
C LEU A 34 14.95 -16.94 17.71
N GLU A 35 15.78 -17.85 17.20
CA GLU A 35 16.48 -18.86 18.02
C GLU A 35 17.60 -18.30 18.90
N VAL A 36 18.18 -17.15 18.53
CA VAL A 36 19.25 -16.50 19.30
C VAL A 36 18.69 -15.47 20.28
N ALA A 37 17.50 -14.93 20.01
CA ALA A 37 16.84 -13.99 20.89
C ALA A 37 16.51 -14.62 22.25
N SER A 38 16.63 -13.83 23.33
CA SER A 38 16.15 -14.26 24.64
C SER A 38 14.63 -14.08 24.69
N THR A 39 13.88 -15.17 24.55
CA THR A 39 12.42 -15.17 24.44
C THR A 39 11.71 -15.97 25.55
N PRO A 40 12.06 -15.81 26.84
CA PRO A 40 11.57 -16.69 27.91
C PRO A 40 10.04 -16.75 28.04
N ASN A 41 9.34 -15.68 27.67
CA ASN A 41 7.87 -15.65 27.67
C ASN A 41 7.26 -16.44 26.50
N LEU A 42 7.85 -16.37 25.30
CA LEU A 42 7.40 -17.17 24.16
C LEU A 42 7.73 -18.64 24.37
N ASP A 43 8.92 -18.94 24.90
CA ASP A 43 9.36 -20.30 25.20
C ASP A 43 8.42 -20.96 26.23
N ARG A 44 8.06 -20.21 27.28
CA ARG A 44 7.05 -20.67 28.26
C ARG A 44 5.68 -20.88 27.64
N ALA A 45 5.22 -19.97 26.77
CA ALA A 45 3.94 -20.11 26.08
C ALA A 45 3.92 -21.35 25.17
N ALA A 46 5.01 -21.60 24.43
CA ALA A 46 5.19 -22.78 23.59
C ALA A 46 5.20 -24.08 24.43
N GLY A 47 5.84 -24.08 25.60
CA GLY A 47 5.90 -25.24 26.50
C GLY A 47 4.57 -25.56 27.20
N MET A 48 3.67 -24.59 27.34
CA MET A 48 2.35 -24.75 27.97
C MET A 48 1.22 -24.97 26.96
N GLY A 49 1.49 -24.81 25.67
CA GLY A 49 0.49 -24.75 24.61
C GLY A 49 0.61 -25.86 23.55
N VAL A 50 -0.09 -25.65 22.44
CA VAL A 50 0.02 -26.47 21.23
C VAL A 50 0.84 -25.70 20.19
N ASN A 51 1.78 -26.39 19.56
CA ASN A 51 2.71 -25.81 18.60
C ASN A 51 2.47 -26.38 17.20
N GLY A 52 2.83 -25.62 16.18
CA GLY A 52 2.71 -26.03 14.79
C GLY A 52 3.41 -25.07 13.84
N ILE A 53 3.40 -25.42 12.56
CA ILE A 53 3.88 -24.58 11.46
C ILE A 53 2.67 -24.15 10.65
N MET A 54 2.66 -22.90 10.18
CA MET A 54 1.60 -22.35 9.36
C MET A 54 2.18 -21.78 8.07
N ASP A 55 1.77 -22.32 6.94
CA ASP A 55 1.86 -21.64 5.65
C ASP A 55 0.65 -20.71 5.52
N ILE A 56 0.87 -19.40 5.44
CA ILE A 56 -0.22 -18.42 5.41
C ILE A 56 -1.10 -18.58 4.17
N LEU A 57 -0.51 -18.98 3.03
CA LEU A 57 -1.23 -19.24 1.78
C LEU A 57 -1.05 -20.68 1.33
N ALA A 58 0.19 -21.06 1.04
CA ALA A 58 0.58 -22.39 0.61
C ALA A 58 2.09 -22.57 0.75
N PRO A 59 2.59 -23.83 0.82
CA PRO A 59 4.02 -24.11 0.85
C PRO A 59 4.78 -23.39 -0.27
N GLY A 60 5.80 -22.61 0.10
CA GLY A 60 6.65 -21.90 -0.85
C GLY A 60 6.03 -20.66 -1.51
N VAL A 61 4.83 -20.23 -1.09
CA VAL A 61 4.16 -19.02 -1.63
C VAL A 61 4.31 -17.86 -0.65
N PRO A 62 5.21 -16.90 -0.90
CA PRO A 62 5.40 -15.75 -0.01
C PRO A 62 4.21 -14.78 -0.13
N PRO A 63 3.45 -14.51 0.95
CA PRO A 63 2.40 -13.50 0.91
C PRO A 63 2.97 -12.09 1.10
N GLY A 64 2.34 -11.10 0.46
CA GLY A 64 2.43 -9.72 0.95
C GLY A 64 1.65 -9.55 2.26
N SER A 65 2.03 -8.58 3.10
CA SER A 65 1.37 -8.36 4.40
C SER A 65 -0.14 -8.16 4.27
N ASP A 66 -0.60 -7.55 3.19
CA ASP A 66 -2.02 -7.35 2.91
C ASP A 66 -2.79 -8.67 2.72
N VAL A 67 -2.30 -9.55 1.86
CA VAL A 67 -2.89 -10.87 1.63
C VAL A 67 -2.75 -11.75 2.88
N ALA A 68 -1.62 -11.66 3.59
CA ALA A 68 -1.37 -12.42 4.80
C ALA A 68 -2.39 -12.15 5.91
N HIS A 69 -2.69 -10.89 6.16
CA HIS A 69 -3.65 -10.53 7.21
C HIS A 69 -5.07 -10.99 6.88
N LEU A 70 -5.49 -10.93 5.61
CA LEU A 70 -6.79 -11.46 5.19
C LEU A 70 -6.88 -12.97 5.46
N ALA A 71 -5.83 -13.73 5.14
CA ALA A 71 -5.78 -15.16 5.41
C ALA A 71 -5.81 -15.46 6.92
N LEU A 72 -5.06 -14.71 7.74
CA LEU A 72 -5.05 -14.85 9.20
C LEU A 72 -6.41 -14.56 9.85
N PHE A 73 -7.20 -13.66 9.26
CA PHE A 73 -8.58 -13.38 9.70
C PHE A 73 -9.61 -14.40 9.17
N GLY A 74 -9.17 -15.47 8.50
CA GLY A 74 -10.03 -16.57 8.04
C GLY A 74 -10.69 -16.34 6.68
N TYR A 75 -10.29 -15.29 5.94
CA TYR A 75 -10.76 -15.10 4.58
C TYR A 75 -9.96 -15.94 3.59
N ASP A 76 -10.63 -16.40 2.53
CA ASP A 76 -9.94 -16.85 1.32
C ASP A 76 -9.34 -15.62 0.62
N ALA A 77 -8.12 -15.26 1.01
CA ALA A 77 -7.44 -14.05 0.58
C ALA A 77 -7.29 -13.99 -0.95
N LEU A 78 -7.10 -15.13 -1.62
CA LEU A 78 -7.00 -15.19 -3.08
C LEU A 78 -8.32 -14.84 -3.77
N LYS A 79 -9.46 -15.14 -3.15
CA LYS A 79 -10.79 -14.78 -3.67
C LYS A 79 -11.19 -13.36 -3.30
N VAL A 80 -10.87 -12.87 -2.11
CA VAL A 80 -11.40 -11.58 -1.60
C VAL A 80 -10.46 -10.40 -1.80
N TYR A 81 -9.16 -10.63 -2.01
CA TYR A 81 -8.21 -9.54 -2.19
C TYR A 81 -8.51 -8.77 -3.48
N ARG A 82 -8.56 -7.43 -3.36
CA ARG A 82 -8.88 -6.51 -4.46
C ARG A 82 -7.80 -5.45 -4.67
N GLY A 83 -6.57 -5.76 -4.26
CA GLY A 83 -5.42 -4.88 -4.43
C GLY A 83 -5.16 -3.93 -3.26
N ARG A 84 -3.91 -3.49 -3.16
CA ARG A 84 -3.38 -2.71 -2.04
C ARG A 84 -3.93 -1.29 -1.95
N GLY A 85 -4.31 -0.68 -3.08
CA GLY A 85 -4.80 0.70 -3.10
C GLY A 85 -6.06 0.90 -2.26
N ALA A 86 -6.97 -0.08 -2.26
CA ALA A 86 -8.18 -0.04 -1.44
C ALA A 86 -7.86 -0.10 0.05
N LEU A 87 -6.91 -0.95 0.45
CA LEU A 87 -6.46 -1.06 1.85
C LEU A 87 -5.77 0.22 2.32
N GLU A 88 -4.94 0.84 1.47
CA GLU A 88 -4.27 2.11 1.79
C GLU A 88 -5.31 3.23 1.98
N ALA A 89 -6.33 3.30 1.14
CA ALA A 89 -7.44 4.26 1.29
C ALA A 89 -8.25 4.03 2.57
N LEU A 90 -8.57 2.76 2.90
CA LEU A 90 -9.24 2.40 4.15
C LEU A 90 -8.39 2.77 5.37
N GLY A 91 -7.08 2.53 5.32
CA GLY A 91 -6.12 2.94 6.35
C GLY A 91 -6.03 4.46 6.54
N ALA A 92 -6.33 5.24 5.50
CA ALA A 92 -6.48 6.69 5.57
C ALA A 92 -7.85 7.15 6.10
N GLY A 93 -8.73 6.23 6.51
CA GLY A 93 -10.09 6.51 6.97
C GLY A 93 -11.10 6.77 5.85
N PHE A 94 -10.76 6.46 4.59
CA PHE A 94 -11.67 6.67 3.47
C PHE A 94 -12.64 5.50 3.29
N LYS A 95 -13.93 5.82 3.13
CA LYS A 95 -14.96 4.82 2.82
C LYS A 95 -14.92 4.43 1.34
N VAL A 96 -14.21 3.35 1.04
CA VAL A 96 -14.19 2.70 -0.28
C VAL A 96 -15.55 2.05 -0.55
N ARG A 97 -16.05 2.16 -1.78
CA ARG A 97 -17.32 1.60 -2.25
C ARG A 97 -17.07 0.60 -3.37
N GLN A 98 -18.04 -0.29 -3.60
CA GLN A 98 -18.02 -1.14 -4.78
C GLN A 98 -17.97 -0.28 -6.05
N GLY A 99 -17.10 -0.66 -6.99
CA GLY A 99 -16.85 0.07 -8.23
C GLY A 99 -15.80 1.18 -8.12
N ASP A 100 -15.33 1.53 -6.92
CA ASP A 100 -14.17 2.41 -6.79
C ASP A 100 -12.90 1.70 -7.28
N VAL A 101 -12.02 2.45 -7.95
CA VAL A 101 -10.67 1.99 -8.26
C VAL A 101 -9.70 2.82 -7.42
N ALA A 102 -8.95 2.14 -6.56
CA ALA A 102 -8.03 2.78 -5.62
C ALA A 102 -6.59 2.39 -5.93
N PHE A 103 -5.70 3.38 -5.86
CA PHE A 103 -4.28 3.29 -6.14
C PHE A 103 -3.51 3.66 -4.88
N ARG A 104 -2.44 2.91 -4.61
CA ARG A 104 -1.39 3.37 -3.72
C ARG A 104 -0.42 4.21 -4.55
N GLY A 105 -0.07 5.39 -4.07
CA GLY A 105 0.92 6.26 -4.70
C GLY A 105 2.00 6.70 -3.73
N ASN A 106 3.06 7.28 -4.28
CA ASN A 106 4.15 7.90 -3.54
C ASN A 106 4.38 9.32 -4.05
N LEU A 107 4.71 10.24 -3.16
CA LEU A 107 5.43 11.47 -3.48
C LEU A 107 6.88 11.11 -3.82
N ALA A 108 7.35 11.55 -4.98
CA ALA A 108 8.63 11.16 -5.54
C ALA A 108 9.35 12.36 -6.16
N THR A 109 10.67 12.34 -6.12
CA THR A 109 11.49 13.37 -6.74
C THR A 109 11.74 13.05 -8.21
N LEU A 110 11.36 13.99 -9.07
CA LEU A 110 11.72 13.98 -10.48
C LEU A 110 12.79 15.04 -10.77
N GLN A 111 13.81 14.66 -11.52
CA GLN A 111 14.80 15.57 -12.09
C GLN A 111 14.96 15.25 -13.58
N GLU A 112 14.87 16.26 -14.44
CA GLU A 112 15.03 16.09 -15.90
C GLU A 112 14.11 15.02 -16.51
N GLY A 113 12.92 14.84 -15.92
CA GLY A 113 11.95 13.83 -16.36
C GLY A 113 12.18 12.42 -15.81
N LEU A 114 13.24 12.20 -15.04
CA LEU A 114 13.59 10.91 -14.43
C LEU A 114 13.24 10.89 -12.94
N VAL A 115 12.74 9.75 -12.47
CA VAL A 115 12.51 9.50 -11.04
C VAL A 115 13.85 9.26 -10.36
N THR A 116 14.33 10.23 -9.58
CA THR A 116 15.62 10.15 -8.87
C THR A 116 15.47 9.62 -7.44
N ASP A 117 14.30 9.83 -6.83
CA ASP A 117 13.97 9.27 -5.52
C ASP A 117 12.47 8.93 -5.45
N ARG A 118 12.14 7.64 -5.32
CA ARG A 118 10.76 7.15 -5.26
C ARG A 118 10.02 7.51 -3.96
N ARG A 119 10.69 8.19 -3.02
CA ARG A 119 10.17 8.54 -1.69
C ARG A 119 10.43 10.00 -1.30
N ALA A 120 10.97 10.80 -2.21
CA ALA A 120 11.32 12.20 -1.98
C ALA A 120 12.11 12.45 -0.67
N GLY A 121 13.13 11.64 -0.42
CA GLY A 121 13.97 11.68 0.78
C GLY A 121 13.26 11.21 2.04
N ARG A 122 12.23 10.35 1.91
CA ARG A 122 11.27 10.02 2.97
C ARG A 122 10.73 11.30 3.62
N ILE A 123 10.12 12.14 2.80
CA ILE A 123 9.49 13.38 3.24
C ILE A 123 8.63 13.17 4.49
N ASP A 124 8.74 14.07 5.47
CA ASP A 124 7.99 13.99 6.70
C ASP A 124 6.47 14.13 6.45
N THR A 125 5.68 13.44 7.27
CA THR A 125 4.22 13.40 7.20
C THR A 125 3.59 14.80 7.19
N ALA A 126 4.11 15.75 7.99
CA ALA A 126 3.52 17.08 8.10
C ALA A 126 3.69 17.90 6.81
N THR A 127 4.88 17.86 6.20
CA THR A 127 5.15 18.52 4.93
C THR A 127 4.41 17.84 3.78
N ALA A 128 4.46 16.51 3.71
CA ALA A 128 3.77 15.72 2.68
C ALA A 128 2.26 15.97 2.69
N SER A 129 1.63 15.99 3.87
CA SER A 129 0.20 16.28 4.02
C SER A 129 -0.16 17.66 3.45
N LYS A 130 0.65 18.68 3.71
CA LYS A 130 0.43 20.04 3.17
C LYS A 130 0.58 20.07 1.64
N ILE A 131 1.56 19.33 1.08
CA ILE A 131 1.73 19.22 -0.37
C ILE A 131 0.49 18.57 -1.00
N VAL A 132 0.06 17.42 -0.50
CA VAL A 132 -1.12 16.71 -1.00
C VAL A 132 -2.38 17.57 -0.89
N LYS A 133 -2.59 18.27 0.24
CA LYS A 133 -3.70 19.23 0.39
C LYS A 133 -3.63 20.37 -0.62
N SER A 134 -2.44 20.89 -0.92
CA SER A 134 -2.26 21.98 -1.89
C SER A 134 -2.60 21.59 -3.33
N LEU A 135 -2.65 20.29 -3.64
CA LEU A 135 -3.12 19.82 -4.94
C LEU A 135 -4.62 20.08 -5.14
N GLY A 136 -5.40 20.29 -4.08
CA GLY A 136 -6.81 20.67 -4.17
C GLY A 136 -7.66 19.65 -4.95
N LYS A 137 -8.74 20.13 -5.57
CA LYS A 137 -9.63 19.27 -6.36
C LYS A 137 -9.00 18.95 -7.72
N LEU A 138 -9.01 17.67 -8.07
CA LEU A 138 -8.52 17.13 -9.33
C LEU A 138 -9.72 16.55 -10.10
N SER A 139 -9.68 16.62 -11.43
CA SER A 139 -10.74 16.14 -12.31
C SER A 139 -10.19 15.85 -13.70
N SER A 140 -10.68 14.80 -14.34
CA SER A 140 -10.42 14.54 -15.76
C SER A 140 -11.27 15.48 -16.61
N ARG A 141 -10.72 15.96 -17.73
CA ARG A 141 -11.46 16.77 -18.71
C ARG A 141 -12.31 15.89 -19.61
N LYS A 142 -11.79 14.73 -20.01
CA LYS A 142 -12.50 13.75 -20.84
C LYS A 142 -13.62 13.04 -20.09
N HIS A 143 -13.42 12.77 -18.80
CA HIS A 143 -14.34 11.99 -17.96
C HIS A 143 -14.72 12.78 -16.68
N PRO A 144 -15.46 13.90 -16.81
CA PRO A 144 -15.78 14.80 -15.69
C PRO A 144 -16.70 14.15 -14.62
N GLU A 145 -17.40 13.07 -14.97
CA GLU A 145 -18.22 12.28 -14.05
C GLU A 145 -17.40 11.43 -13.07
N VAL A 146 -16.10 11.22 -13.35
CA VAL A 146 -15.18 10.50 -12.46
C VAL A 146 -14.66 11.45 -11.39
N LYS A 147 -15.03 11.19 -10.14
CA LYS A 147 -14.55 11.91 -8.96
C LYS A 147 -13.19 11.35 -8.55
N VAL A 148 -12.25 12.26 -8.26
CA VAL A 148 -10.91 11.94 -7.80
C VAL A 148 -10.75 12.35 -6.35
N PHE A 149 -10.33 11.42 -5.51
CA PHE A 149 -9.99 11.65 -4.11
C PHE A 149 -8.51 11.37 -3.92
N LEU A 150 -7.78 12.31 -3.32
CA LEU A 150 -6.37 12.15 -3.01
C LEU A 150 -6.19 12.27 -1.51
N LEU A 151 -5.60 11.24 -0.92
CA LEU A 151 -5.50 11.05 0.53
C LEU A 151 -4.04 10.87 0.88
N HIS A 152 -3.49 11.76 1.70
CA HIS A 152 -2.18 11.55 2.28
C HIS A 152 -2.29 10.50 3.40
N THR A 153 -1.30 9.60 3.50
CA THR A 153 -1.23 8.62 4.58
C THR A 153 -0.03 8.90 5.48
N THR A 154 1.10 8.22 5.25
CA THR A 154 2.31 8.34 6.09
C THR A 154 3.52 8.68 5.24
N GLU A 155 4.33 9.63 5.71
CA GLU A 155 5.53 10.07 4.99
C GLU A 155 5.21 10.42 3.53
N HIS A 156 5.89 9.77 2.58
CA HIS A 156 5.72 9.89 1.13
C HIS A 156 4.47 9.20 0.58
N ARG A 157 3.78 8.36 1.36
CA ARG A 157 2.68 7.52 0.86
C ARG A 157 1.38 8.31 0.73
N LEU A 158 0.61 7.96 -0.29
CA LEU A 158 -0.73 8.47 -0.51
C LEU A 158 -1.63 7.38 -1.11
N ALA A 159 -2.93 7.58 -1.04
CA ALA A 159 -3.91 6.84 -1.80
C ALA A 159 -4.65 7.78 -2.75
N MET A 160 -4.90 7.32 -3.98
CA MET A 160 -5.79 7.97 -4.92
C MET A 160 -6.99 7.07 -5.17
N VAL A 161 -8.21 7.57 -5.02
CA VAL A 161 -9.43 6.83 -5.31
C VAL A 161 -10.19 7.50 -6.44
N LEU A 162 -10.49 6.73 -7.47
CA LEU A 162 -11.38 7.12 -8.56
C LEU A 162 -12.77 6.53 -8.30
N ARG A 163 -13.80 7.37 -8.40
CA ARG A 163 -15.19 6.97 -8.23
C ARG A 163 -16.04 7.50 -9.37
N GLY A 164 -16.66 6.60 -10.11
CA GLY A 164 -17.52 6.92 -11.24
C GLY A 164 -17.91 5.65 -12.00
N PRO A 165 -18.79 5.76 -12.99
CA PRO A 165 -19.18 4.63 -13.83
C PRO A 165 -18.05 4.20 -14.76
N GLY A 166 -18.00 2.91 -15.10
CA GLY A 166 -17.11 2.36 -16.13
C GLY A 166 -15.62 2.45 -15.78
N LEU A 167 -15.26 2.21 -14.52
CA LEU A 167 -13.86 2.15 -14.08
C LEU A 167 -13.41 0.69 -13.98
N SER A 168 -12.13 0.45 -14.25
CA SER A 168 -11.50 -0.86 -14.16
C SER A 168 -10.13 -0.77 -13.50
N PRO A 169 -9.79 -1.66 -12.57
CA PRO A 169 -8.46 -1.72 -11.97
C PRO A 169 -7.41 -2.34 -12.90
N ARG A 170 -7.80 -2.83 -14.10
CA ARG A 170 -6.90 -3.52 -15.04
C ARG A 170 -6.08 -2.52 -15.87
N ILE A 171 -5.24 -1.74 -15.20
CA ILE A 171 -4.29 -0.80 -15.82
C ILE A 171 -2.89 -0.99 -15.23
N SER A 172 -1.86 -0.60 -15.98
CA SER A 172 -0.47 -0.63 -15.51
C SER A 172 -0.15 0.50 -14.52
N ASP A 173 0.93 0.32 -13.78
CA ASP A 173 1.46 1.33 -12.85
C ASP A 173 2.13 2.50 -13.59
N THR A 174 2.09 3.69 -12.99
CA THR A 174 2.86 4.86 -13.45
C THR A 174 4.26 4.93 -12.82
N ASP A 175 4.48 4.24 -11.69
CA ASP A 175 5.77 4.12 -11.03
C ASP A 175 6.64 3.11 -11.80
N PRO A 176 7.83 3.50 -12.31
CA PRO A 176 8.72 2.61 -13.05
C PRO A 176 9.35 1.50 -12.19
N GLY A 177 9.16 1.52 -10.86
CA GLY A 177 9.70 0.50 -9.96
C GLY A 177 11.19 0.66 -9.64
N LYS A 178 11.91 1.51 -10.38
CA LYS A 178 13.34 1.80 -10.19
C LYS A 178 13.63 3.28 -10.39
N THR A 179 14.69 3.76 -9.75
CA THR A 179 15.21 5.12 -9.97
C THR A 179 15.96 5.20 -11.30
N GLY A 180 16.12 6.42 -11.85
CA GLY A 180 16.80 6.67 -13.12
C GLY A 180 15.94 6.38 -14.36
N GLN A 181 14.65 6.09 -14.18
CA GLN A 181 13.70 5.85 -15.25
C GLN A 181 12.63 6.96 -15.30
N PRO A 182 12.05 7.25 -16.48
CA PRO A 182 10.94 8.19 -16.57
C PRO A 182 9.69 7.63 -15.88
N LEU A 183 8.76 8.52 -15.50
CA LEU A 183 7.42 8.09 -15.14
C LEU A 183 6.76 7.41 -16.33
N LEU A 184 6.11 6.29 -16.08
CA LEU A 184 5.35 5.55 -17.09
C LEU A 184 3.98 6.20 -17.26
N LYS A 185 3.42 6.04 -18.46
CA LYS A 185 1.98 6.25 -18.66
C LYS A 185 1.24 5.00 -18.20
N ALA A 186 0.10 5.20 -17.54
CA ALA A 186 -0.81 4.11 -17.29
C ALA A 186 -1.36 3.61 -18.64
N GLU A 187 -1.32 2.30 -18.85
CA GLU A 187 -1.81 1.61 -20.04
C GLU A 187 -2.89 0.61 -19.62
N PRO A 188 -3.94 0.43 -20.43
CA PRO A 188 -4.93 -0.60 -20.17
C PRO A 188 -4.30 -1.99 -20.34
N LEU A 189 -4.49 -2.87 -19.35
CA LEU A 189 -4.02 -4.26 -19.43
C LEU A 189 -4.97 -5.17 -20.23
N THR A 190 -6.15 -4.64 -20.58
CA THR A 190 -7.19 -5.31 -21.36
C THR A 190 -7.78 -4.36 -22.37
N GLY A 191 -8.26 -4.85 -23.51
CA GLY A 191 -8.89 -4.04 -24.56
C GLY A 191 -10.29 -3.49 -24.23
N GLU A 192 -10.74 -3.62 -22.98
CA GLU A 192 -12.05 -3.15 -22.54
C GLU A 192 -12.10 -1.62 -22.38
N ALA A 193 -13.27 -1.04 -22.65
CA ALA A 193 -13.49 0.40 -22.60
C ALA A 193 -13.23 0.99 -21.20
N GLU A 194 -13.55 0.26 -20.15
CA GLU A 194 -13.37 0.68 -18.75
C GLU A 194 -11.89 0.78 -18.37
N ALA A 195 -11.06 -0.14 -18.85
CA ALA A 195 -9.61 -0.10 -18.61
C ALA A 195 -8.97 1.08 -19.37
N ILE A 196 -9.35 1.27 -20.64
CA ILE A 196 -8.90 2.40 -21.47
C ILE A 196 -9.27 3.73 -20.79
N LYS A 197 -10.55 3.88 -20.41
CA LYS A 197 -11.05 5.05 -19.70
C LYS A 197 -10.28 5.32 -18.41
N THR A 198 -10.05 4.30 -17.60
CA THR A 198 -9.34 4.46 -16.31
C THR A 198 -7.90 4.91 -16.54
N ALA A 199 -7.20 4.32 -17.51
CA ALA A 199 -5.84 4.71 -17.88
C ALA A 199 -5.78 6.18 -18.36
N GLU A 200 -6.74 6.62 -19.19
CA GLU A 200 -6.84 8.02 -19.61
C GLU A 200 -7.02 8.97 -18.42
N VAL A 201 -7.94 8.65 -17.50
CA VAL A 201 -8.15 9.45 -16.29
C VAL A 201 -6.86 9.53 -15.47
N VAL A 202 -6.21 8.40 -15.19
CA VAL A 202 -4.97 8.38 -14.40
C VAL A 202 -3.87 9.22 -15.06
N ASN A 203 -3.72 9.15 -16.38
CA ASN A 203 -2.73 9.94 -17.11
C ASN A 203 -3.03 11.45 -17.05
N GLU A 204 -4.29 11.87 -17.22
CA GLU A 204 -4.68 13.29 -17.10
C GLU A 204 -4.44 13.83 -15.69
N ILE A 205 -4.82 13.06 -14.66
CA ILE A 205 -4.64 13.43 -13.27
C ILE A 205 -3.15 13.50 -12.92
N THR A 206 -2.34 12.54 -13.39
CA THR A 206 -0.89 12.54 -13.16
C THR A 206 -0.24 13.77 -13.80
N ALA A 207 -0.58 14.10 -15.05
CA ALA A 207 -0.07 15.29 -15.73
C ALA A 207 -0.44 16.58 -14.99
N GLU A 208 -1.67 16.66 -14.48
CA GLU A 208 -2.15 17.79 -13.70
C GLU A 208 -1.43 17.93 -12.35
N ILE A 209 -1.20 16.81 -11.65
CA ILE A 209 -0.42 16.79 -10.40
C ILE A 209 1.00 17.28 -10.66
N LEU A 210 1.69 16.75 -11.68
CA LEU A 210 3.06 17.18 -12.03
C LEU A 210 3.13 18.68 -12.32
N ARG A 211 2.13 19.22 -13.04
CA ARG A 211 2.01 20.65 -13.33
C ARG A 211 1.85 21.49 -12.06
N ARG A 212 0.99 21.06 -11.12
CA ARG A 212 0.77 21.76 -9.84
C ARG A 212 1.99 21.66 -8.91
N LEU A 213 2.70 20.53 -8.89
CA LEU A 213 3.87 20.30 -8.04
C LEU A 213 5.12 21.08 -8.49
N ARG A 214 5.30 21.30 -9.80
CA ARG A 214 6.48 22.00 -10.37
C ARG A 214 6.74 23.37 -9.74
N ASN A 215 5.69 24.10 -9.37
CA ASN A 215 5.79 25.44 -8.79
C ASN A 215 5.37 25.52 -7.31
N GLN A 216 5.30 24.37 -6.63
CA GLN A 216 4.79 24.29 -5.28
C GLN A 216 5.78 24.98 -4.28
N PRO A 217 5.32 25.90 -3.41
CA PRO A 217 6.21 26.67 -2.52
C PRO A 217 7.02 25.85 -1.50
N LEU A 218 6.44 24.80 -0.92
CA LEU A 218 7.13 23.85 -0.04
C LEU A 218 8.25 23.11 -0.79
N ASN A 219 8.05 22.73 -2.05
CA ASN A 219 9.12 22.14 -2.87
C ASN A 219 10.28 23.12 -3.09
N ARG A 220 9.99 24.40 -3.35
CA ARG A 220 11.04 25.43 -3.42
C ARG A 220 11.80 25.56 -2.10
N GLY A 221 11.11 25.51 -0.97
CA GLY A 221 11.73 25.51 0.36
C GLY A 221 12.57 24.26 0.65
N ARG A 222 12.18 23.10 0.13
CA ARG A 222 12.97 21.85 0.22
C ARG A 222 14.26 21.96 -0.58
N ILE A 223 14.19 22.44 -1.83
CA ILE A 223 15.36 22.65 -2.69
C ILE A 223 16.36 23.62 -2.04
N LYS A 224 15.90 24.74 -1.46
CA LYS A 224 16.76 25.69 -0.73
C LYS A 224 17.51 25.05 0.44
N ARG A 225 16.91 24.04 1.08
CA ARG A 225 17.52 23.26 2.18
C ARG A 225 18.28 22.02 1.70
N LYS A 226 18.52 21.88 0.39
CA LYS A 226 19.15 20.70 -0.24
C LYS A 226 18.40 19.39 0.05
N LEU A 227 17.08 19.45 0.23
CA LEU A 227 16.22 18.29 0.38
C LEU A 227 15.53 17.94 -0.95
N PRO A 228 15.30 16.65 -1.27
CA PRO A 228 14.62 16.26 -2.50
C PRO A 228 13.18 16.81 -2.57
N PRO A 229 12.77 17.52 -3.63
CA PRO A 229 11.37 17.96 -3.79
C PRO A 229 10.44 16.76 -4.06
N ALA A 230 9.17 16.92 -3.71
CA ALA A 230 8.14 15.88 -3.77
C ALA A 230 7.14 16.06 -4.91
#